data_AF-A0A2H0D7A7-F1
#
_entry.id   AF-A0A2H0D7A7-F1
#
_cell.length_a   1.000
_cell.length_b   1.000
_cell.length_c   1.000
_cell.angle_alpha   90.00
_cell.angle_beta   90.00
_cell.angle_gamma   90.00
#
_symmetry.space_group_name_H-M   'P 1'
#
loop_
_entity.id
_entity.type
_entity.pdbx_description
1 polymer ?
#
loop_
_entity_poly.entity_id
_entity_poly.type
_entity_poly.pdbx_seq_one_letter_code
_entity_poly.pdbx_strand_id
1 'polypeptide(L)'
;MIVLLDTSSLLSLVRYYLPFDNQNKLLNYFKQRIIAKEIVILETVYKESKLVVCGIIVERLDFLNDKKLRTKTDDLLPDKKYFNRLENEFCYGARKNSLTPSEFESRKKAFLESADSKLLLYCLQHKDEIDSANYVIVTEETVSSNDNKAFKKYYPNNLKRTQ
;
A
#
# COMPACT_ATOMS: atom_id res chain seq x y z
N MET A 1 16.88 -3.14 3.30
CA MET A 1 15.66 -3.45 2.52
C MET A 1 14.49 -3.25 3.45
N ILE A 2 13.58 -2.34 3.11
CA ILE A 2 12.38 -2.04 3.90
C ILE A 2 11.16 -2.45 3.09
N VAL A 3 10.25 -3.22 3.69
CA VAL A 3 9.08 -3.77 3.02
C VAL A 3 7.84 -2.99 3.44
N LEU A 4 7.10 -2.44 2.49
CA LEU A 4 5.76 -1.91 2.72
C LEU A 4 4.71 -2.95 2.32
N LEU A 5 3.78 -3.24 3.23
CA LEU A 5 2.70 -4.16 2.93
C LEU A 5 1.43 -3.41 2.52
N ASP A 6 0.85 -3.90 1.44
CA ASP A 6 -0.48 -3.52 0.97
C ASP A 6 -1.60 -4.27 1.71
N THR A 7 -2.82 -3.74 1.65
CA THR A 7 -4.02 -4.38 2.23
C THR A 7 -4.25 -5.77 1.63
N SER A 8 -4.04 -5.93 0.32
CA SER A 8 -4.17 -7.20 -0.39
C SER A 8 -3.22 -8.27 0.14
N SER A 9 -1.95 -7.92 0.35
CA SER A 9 -0.92 -8.82 0.88
C SER A 9 -1.22 -9.22 2.33
N LEU A 10 -1.68 -8.29 3.16
CA LEU A 10 -2.12 -8.59 4.53
C LEU A 10 -3.31 -9.55 4.53
N LEU A 11 -4.26 -9.35 3.62
CA LEU A 11 -5.40 -10.24 3.48
C LEU A 11 -4.96 -11.65 3.06
N SER A 12 -4.08 -11.75 2.07
CA SER A 12 -3.53 -13.02 1.61
C SER A 12 -2.75 -13.72 2.73
N LEU A 13 -1.87 -13.02 3.45
CA LEU A 13 -1.18 -13.52 4.64
C LEU A 13 -2.16 -14.22 5.59
N VAL A 14 -3.24 -13.51 5.94
CA VAL A 14 -4.26 -14.00 6.87
C VAL A 14 -5.07 -15.17 6.32
N ARG A 15 -5.42 -15.16 5.03
CA ARG A 15 -6.31 -16.17 4.43
C ARG A 15 -5.61 -17.44 3.96
N TYR A 16 -4.37 -17.32 3.48
CA TYR A 16 -3.73 -18.39 2.73
C TYR A 16 -2.42 -18.87 3.36
N TYR A 17 -1.80 -18.10 4.25
CA TYR A 17 -0.53 -18.50 4.86
C TYR A 17 -0.68 -18.82 6.36
N LEU A 18 -1.30 -17.92 7.13
CA LEU A 18 -1.50 -18.13 8.57
C LEU A 18 -2.34 -19.37 8.94
N PRO A 19 -3.32 -19.85 8.13
CA PRO A 19 -4.02 -21.09 8.46
C PRO A 19 -3.12 -22.33 8.48
N PHE A 20 -1.95 -22.28 7.84
CA PHE A 20 -0.96 -23.35 7.85
C PHE A 20 0.15 -23.11 8.90
N ASP A 21 0.13 -21.98 9.61
CA ASP A 21 1.12 -21.61 10.63
C ASP A 21 0.76 -22.19 12.00
N ASN A 22 0.77 -23.52 12.10
CA ASN A 22 0.35 -24.26 13.29
C ASN A 22 1.12 -23.91 14.58
N GLN A 23 2.29 -23.28 14.47
CA GLN A 23 3.16 -22.91 15.59
C GLN A 23 3.35 -21.39 15.74
N ASN A 24 2.56 -20.57 15.04
CA ASN A 24 2.68 -19.12 15.01
C ASN A 24 4.10 -18.63 14.64
N LYS A 25 4.90 -19.43 13.93
CA LYS A 25 6.28 -19.08 13.55
C LYS A 25 6.28 -17.95 12.54
N LEU A 26 5.41 -18.03 11.53
CA LEU A 26 5.27 -17.00 10.51
C LEU A 26 4.68 -15.71 11.11
N LEU A 27 3.64 -15.85 11.93
CA LEU A 27 3.03 -14.71 12.62
C LEU A 27 4.04 -13.94 13.48
N ASN A 28 4.80 -14.66 14.31
CA ASN A 28 5.81 -14.07 15.17
C ASN A 28 6.95 -13.45 14.36
N TYR A 29 7.35 -14.08 13.25
CA TYR A 29 8.33 -13.52 12.34
C TYR A 29 7.87 -12.15 11.80
N PHE A 30 6.67 -12.06 11.23
CA PHE A 30 6.13 -10.79 10.75
C PHE A 30 6.06 -9.73 11.85
N LYS A 31 5.58 -10.10 13.03
CA LYS A 31 5.52 -9.20 14.18
C LYS A 31 6.90 -8.64 14.56
N GLN A 32 7.92 -9.50 14.63
CA GLN A 32 9.29 -9.09 14.95
C GLN A 32 9.86 -8.15 13.89
N ARG A 33 9.65 -8.45 12.60
CA ARG A 33 10.10 -7.62 11.48
C ARG A 33 9.42 -6.25 11.45
N ILE A 34 8.15 -6.17 11.86
CA ILE A 34 7.42 -4.90 12.01
C ILE A 34 7.98 -4.08 13.18
N ILE A 35 8.25 -4.73 14.32
CA ILE A 35 8.88 -4.08 15.48
C ILE A 35 10.25 -3.51 15.11
N ALA A 36 11.05 -4.28 14.35
CA ALA A 36 12.36 -3.87 13.85
C ALA A 36 12.31 -2.80 12.75
N LYS A 37 11.12 -2.38 12.30
CA LYS A 37 10.90 -1.43 11.19
C LYS A 37 11.47 -1.88 9.84
N GLU A 38 11.73 -3.18 9.70
CA GLU A 38 12.07 -3.81 8.41
C GLU A 38 10.83 -4.06 7.56
N ILE A 39 9.67 -4.24 8.21
CA ILE A 39 8.34 -4.19 7.59
C ILE A 39 7.60 -2.96 8.13
N VAL A 40 7.11 -2.11 7.23
CA VAL A 40 6.39 -0.89 7.54
C VAL A 40 4.93 -1.05 7.16
N ILE A 41 4.05 -0.80 8.14
CA ILE A 41 2.60 -0.73 7.94
C ILE A 41 2.17 0.73 8.09
N LEU A 42 1.58 1.28 7.04
CA LEU A 42 1.03 2.63 7.07
C LEU A 42 -0.31 2.65 7.81
N GLU A 43 -0.59 3.74 8.54
CA GLU A 43 -1.87 3.93 9.24
C GLU A 43 -3.06 3.85 8.26
N THR A 44 -2.93 4.40 7.05
CA THR A 44 -4.00 4.31 6.03
C THR A 44 -4.25 2.86 5.58
N VAL A 45 -3.20 2.04 5.42
CA VAL A 45 -3.33 0.61 5.09
C VAL A 45 -4.05 -0.13 6.21
N TYR A 46 -3.70 0.16 7.47
CA TYR A 46 -4.39 -0.42 8.62
C TYR A 46 -5.87 -0.02 8.69
N LYS A 47 -6.19 1.26 8.45
CA LYS A 47 -7.57 1.76 8.40
C LYS A 47 -8.37 1.04 7.31
N GLU A 48 -7.78 0.87 6.12
CA GLU A 48 -8.41 0.10 5.03
C GLU A 48 -8.60 -1.37 5.42
N SER A 49 -7.59 -1.98 6.05
CA SER A 49 -7.61 -3.37 6.52
C SER A 49 -8.72 -3.66 7.55
N LYS A 50 -9.19 -2.65 8.30
CA LYS A 50 -10.36 -2.79 9.19
C LYS A 50 -11.67 -3.00 8.43
N LEU A 51 -11.79 -2.36 7.27
CA LEU A 51 -13.01 -2.38 6.46
C LEU A 51 -13.06 -3.63 5.57
N VAL A 52 -11.90 -4.16 5.20
CA VAL A 52 -11.77 -5.35 4.37
C VAL A 52 -12.23 -6.60 5.12
N VAL A 53 -13.18 -7.33 4.52
CA VAL A 53 -13.67 -8.65 4.96
C VAL A 53 -14.01 -8.64 6.45
N CYS A 54 -14.83 -7.67 6.85
CA CYS A 54 -15.32 -7.52 8.23
C CYS A 54 -14.22 -7.41 9.30
N GLY A 55 -13.01 -6.96 8.93
CA GLY A 55 -11.93 -6.73 9.89
C GLY A 55 -11.09 -7.96 10.23
N ILE A 56 -11.25 -9.08 9.50
CA ILE A 56 -10.50 -10.34 9.73
C ILE A 56 -8.98 -10.12 9.82
N ILE A 57 -8.44 -9.14 9.08
CA ILE A 57 -7.02 -8.81 9.10
C ILE A 57 -6.61 -8.32 10.49
N VAL A 58 -7.39 -7.41 11.07
CA VAL A 58 -7.08 -6.79 12.37
C VAL A 58 -7.41 -7.72 13.54
N GLU A 59 -8.34 -8.65 13.35
CA GLU A 59 -8.60 -9.73 14.32
C GLU A 59 -7.41 -10.72 14.39
N ARG A 60 -6.87 -11.11 13.24
CA ARG A 60 -5.77 -12.09 13.16
C ARG A 60 -4.39 -11.49 13.39
N LEU A 61 -4.21 -10.21 13.06
CA LEU A 61 -3.00 -9.43 13.30
C LEU A 61 -3.25 -8.37 14.37
N ASP A 62 -3.75 -8.80 15.53
CA ASP A 62 -4.18 -7.95 16.64
C ASP A 62 -3.11 -6.98 17.15
N PHE A 63 -1.84 -7.36 17.06
CA PHE A 63 -0.69 -6.52 17.40
C PHE A 63 -0.65 -5.23 16.57
N LEU A 64 -1.22 -5.21 15.35
CA LEU A 64 -1.35 -3.99 14.56
C LEU A 64 -2.28 -2.95 15.21
N ASN A 65 -3.06 -3.31 16.23
CA ASN A 65 -3.83 -2.33 17.02
C ASN A 65 -2.94 -1.38 17.83
N ASP A 66 -1.71 -1.77 18.15
CA ASP A 66 -0.74 -0.86 18.76
C ASP A 66 -0.31 0.22 17.75
N LYS A 67 -0.62 1.48 18.10
CA LYS A 67 -0.29 2.64 17.26
C LYS A 67 1.21 2.79 17.02
N LYS A 68 2.08 2.27 17.91
CA LYS A 68 3.54 2.34 17.79
C LYS A 68 4.10 1.49 16.64
N LEU A 69 3.37 0.44 16.26
CA LEU A 69 3.76 -0.45 15.18
C LEU A 69 3.36 0.08 13.80
N ARG A 70 2.61 1.18 13.75
CA ARG A 70 2.13 1.80 12.52
C ARG A 70 2.82 3.12 12.26
N THR A 71 3.04 3.41 10.99
CA THR A 71 3.61 4.69 10.55
C THR A 71 2.48 5.64 10.19
N LYS A 72 2.48 6.84 10.80
CA LYS A 72 1.47 7.87 10.53
C LYS A 72 1.54 8.33 9.07
N THR A 73 0.38 8.62 8.50
CA THR A 73 0.22 9.06 7.11
C THR A 73 -0.47 10.41 6.96
N ASP A 74 -0.80 11.06 8.08
CA ASP A 74 -1.48 12.36 8.08
C ASP A 74 -0.53 13.47 7.58
N ASP A 75 0.77 13.36 7.91
CA ASP A 75 1.81 14.31 7.49
C ASP A 75 2.35 14.02 6.07
N LEU A 76 1.91 12.92 5.45
CA LEU A 76 2.27 12.53 4.07
C LEU A 76 1.48 13.39 3.08
N LEU A 77 2.05 14.55 2.77
CA LEU A 77 1.49 15.52 1.83
C LEU A 77 2.11 15.37 0.43
N PRO A 78 1.28 15.34 -0.64
CA PRO A 78 1.77 15.27 -2.01
C PRO A 78 2.46 16.59 -2.40
N ASP A 79 3.65 16.49 -3.00
CA ASP A 79 4.35 17.63 -3.58
C ASP A 79 3.95 17.86 -5.05
N LYS A 80 4.36 18.99 -5.62
CA LYS A 80 4.08 19.32 -7.03
C LYS A 80 4.58 18.23 -7.99
N LYS A 81 5.69 17.59 -7.67
CA LYS A 81 6.26 16.49 -8.46
C LYS A 81 5.34 15.27 -8.45
N TYR A 82 4.81 14.90 -7.28
CA TYR A 82 3.85 13.82 -7.14
C TYR A 82 2.57 14.06 -7.95
N PHE A 83 2.01 15.28 -7.88
CA PHE A 83 0.84 15.63 -8.70
C PHE A 83 1.11 15.49 -10.19
N ASN A 84 2.26 15.98 -10.67
CA ASN A 84 2.65 15.83 -12.06
C ASN A 84 2.75 14.35 -12.48
N ARG A 85 3.33 13.50 -11.62
CA ARG A 85 3.42 12.05 -11.90
C ARG A 85 2.05 11.39 -11.84
N LEU A 86 1.20 11.80 -10.93
CA LEU A 86 -0.15 11.24 -10.79
C LEU A 86 -0.99 11.48 -12.04
N GLU A 87 -0.92 12.68 -12.61
CA GLU A 87 -1.72 13.06 -13.78
C GLU A 87 -1.19 12.53 -15.11
N ASN A 88 0.12 12.27 -15.20
CA ASN A 88 0.79 11.89 -16.45
C ASN A 88 1.23 10.42 -16.48
N GLU A 89 1.72 9.89 -15.35
CA GLU A 89 2.24 8.52 -15.26
C GLU A 89 1.24 7.56 -14.64
N PHE A 90 0.51 7.97 -13.59
CA PHE A 90 -0.35 7.07 -12.81
C PHE A 90 -1.80 7.05 -13.27
N CYS A 91 -2.21 7.92 -14.18
CA CYS A 91 -3.54 7.88 -14.76
C CYS A 91 -3.56 6.97 -16.00
N TYR A 92 -4.60 6.14 -16.14
CA TYR A 92 -4.84 5.46 -17.40
C TYR A 92 -5.36 6.48 -18.42
N GLY A 93 -4.55 6.84 -19.42
CA GLY A 93 -4.90 7.88 -20.41
C GLY A 93 -6.28 7.67 -21.07
N ALA A 94 -6.61 6.42 -21.42
CA ALA A 94 -7.93 6.07 -21.96
C ALA A 94 -9.08 6.39 -21.00
N ARG A 95 -8.90 6.20 -19.68
CA ARG A 95 -9.88 6.57 -18.66
C ARG A 95 -9.91 8.06 -18.38
N LYS A 96 -8.77 8.73 -18.41
CA LYS A 96 -8.71 10.19 -18.26
C LYS A 96 -9.59 10.85 -19.32
N ASN A 97 -9.50 10.35 -20.55
CA ASN A 97 -10.25 10.87 -21.69
C ASN A 97 -11.74 10.53 -21.66
N SER A 98 -12.17 9.54 -20.84
CA SER A 98 -13.58 9.17 -20.68
C SER A 98 -14.27 9.89 -19.52
N LEU A 99 -13.55 10.74 -18.76
CA LEU A 99 -14.08 11.43 -17.59
C LEU A 99 -14.23 12.92 -17.86
N THR A 100 -15.27 13.52 -17.30
CA THR A 100 -15.38 14.97 -17.23
C THR A 100 -14.31 15.56 -16.29
N PRO A 101 -13.95 16.85 -16.43
CA PRO A 101 -12.99 17.49 -15.53
C PRO A 101 -13.37 17.38 -14.04
N SER A 102 -14.66 17.49 -13.72
CA SER A 102 -15.16 17.38 -12.35
C SER A 102 -15.02 15.96 -11.78
N GLU A 103 -15.35 14.94 -12.59
CA GLU A 103 -15.19 13.54 -12.19
C GLU A 103 -13.71 13.18 -12.00
N PHE A 104 -12.84 13.71 -12.87
CA PHE A 104 -11.40 13.50 -12.75
C PHE A 104 -10.86 14.06 -11.43
N GLU A 105 -11.17 15.31 -11.09
CA GLU A 105 -10.73 15.93 -9.83
C GLU A 105 -11.30 15.22 -8.60
N SER A 106 -12.57 14.79 -8.66
CA SER A 106 -13.18 13.98 -7.58
C SER A 106 -12.44 12.66 -7.37
N ARG A 107 -12.16 11.91 -8.45
CA ARG A 107 -11.42 10.64 -8.37
C ARG A 107 -9.97 10.85 -7.93
N LYS A 108 -9.33 11.93 -8.34
CA LYS A 108 -7.98 12.32 -7.93
C LYS A 108 -7.94 12.54 -6.42
N LYS A 109 -8.88 13.32 -5.88
CA LYS A 109 -9.00 13.54 -4.43
C LYS A 109 -9.22 12.24 -3.68
N ALA A 110 -10.11 11.37 -4.18
CA ALA A 110 -10.35 10.06 -3.56
C ALA A 110 -9.09 9.17 -3.58
N PHE A 111 -8.34 9.17 -4.68
CA PHE A 111 -7.10 8.41 -4.76
C PHE A 111 -6.04 8.94 -3.80
N LEU A 112 -5.88 10.26 -3.67
CA LEU A 112 -4.88 10.86 -2.77
C LEU A 112 -5.03 10.41 -1.31
N GLU A 113 -6.27 10.18 -0.86
CA GLU A 113 -6.59 9.70 0.48
C GLU A 113 -6.51 8.17 0.63
N SER A 114 -6.39 7.43 -0.48
CA SER A 114 -6.32 5.96 -0.47
C SER A 114 -5.00 5.42 0.08
N ALA A 115 -5.02 4.16 0.57
CA ALA A 115 -3.81 3.49 1.00
C ALA A 115 -2.80 3.35 -0.14
N ASP A 116 -3.27 3.09 -1.37
CA ASP A 116 -2.45 2.98 -2.57
C ASP A 116 -1.61 4.25 -2.80
N SER A 117 -2.23 5.43 -2.78
CA SER A 117 -1.52 6.70 -2.94
C SER A 117 -0.54 6.95 -1.79
N LYS A 118 -0.95 6.68 -0.54
CA LYS A 118 -0.07 6.89 0.62
C LYS A 118 1.15 5.97 0.61
N LEU A 119 1.01 4.73 0.13
CA LEU A 119 2.13 3.80 -0.10
C LEU A 119 3.12 4.35 -1.14
N LEU A 120 2.61 4.85 -2.28
CA LEU A 120 3.45 5.45 -3.31
C LEU A 120 4.15 6.71 -2.82
N LEU A 121 3.41 7.60 -2.17
CA LEU A 121 3.93 8.86 -1.66
C LEU A 121 5.01 8.62 -0.59
N TYR A 122 4.80 7.65 0.30
CA TYR A 122 5.79 7.28 1.30
C TYR A 122 7.10 6.82 0.67
N CYS A 123 7.02 5.98 -0.36
CA CYS A 123 8.22 5.58 -1.10
C CYS A 123 8.91 6.80 -1.74
N LEU A 124 8.16 7.67 -2.41
CA LEU A 124 8.76 8.80 -3.12
C LEU A 124 9.40 9.84 -2.21
N GLN A 125 8.87 10.05 -1.01
CA GLN A 125 9.47 10.97 -0.03
C GLN A 125 10.76 10.43 0.57
N HIS A 126 10.89 9.10 0.71
CA HIS A 126 12.09 8.47 1.25
C HIS A 126 13.05 8.03 0.14
N LYS A 127 12.89 8.53 -1.10
CA LYS A 127 13.60 8.01 -2.28
C LYS A 127 15.13 8.09 -2.16
N ASP A 128 15.66 9.11 -1.51
CA ASP A 128 17.11 9.22 -1.30
C ASP A 128 17.64 8.20 -0.27
N GLU A 129 16.78 7.79 0.67
CA GLU A 129 16.99 6.62 1.52
C GLU A 129 16.73 5.30 0.77
N ILE A 130 15.84 5.29 -0.25
CA ILE A 130 15.53 4.11 -1.08
C ILE A 130 16.74 3.62 -1.86
N ASP A 131 17.52 4.52 -2.47
CA ASP A 131 18.72 4.11 -3.20
C ASP A 131 19.78 3.49 -2.27
N SER A 132 19.70 3.77 -0.96
CA SER A 132 20.55 3.19 0.09
C SER A 132 19.92 1.98 0.81
N ALA A 133 18.59 1.91 0.90
CA ALA A 133 17.84 1.01 1.76
C ALA A 133 16.78 0.17 1.02
N ASN A 134 16.74 0.12 -0.32
CA ASN A 134 15.87 -0.75 -1.15
C ASN A 134 14.46 -0.97 -0.57
N TYR A 135 13.55 -0.02 -0.81
CA TYR A 135 12.15 -0.19 -0.40
C TYR A 135 11.36 -1.01 -1.42
N VAL A 136 10.52 -1.92 -0.94
CA VAL A 136 9.68 -2.79 -1.77
C VAL A 136 8.25 -2.73 -1.28
N ILE A 137 7.30 -2.40 -2.17
CA ILE A 137 5.88 -2.54 -1.87
C ILE A 137 5.45 -3.95 -2.29
N VAL A 138 4.88 -4.71 -1.37
CA VAL A 138 4.35 -6.05 -1.62
C VAL A 138 2.83 -5.94 -1.73
N THR A 139 2.30 -6.37 -2.89
CA THR A 139 0.87 -6.45 -3.18
C THR A 139 0.53 -7.87 -3.66
N GLU A 140 -0.70 -8.31 -3.42
CA GLU A 140 -1.28 -9.50 -4.06
C GLU A 140 -2.54 -9.13 -4.88
N GLU A 141 -2.63 -7.89 -5.34
CA GLU A 141 -3.71 -7.46 -6.24
C GLU A 141 -3.62 -8.17 -7.60
N THR A 142 -4.75 -8.71 -8.06
CA THR A 142 -4.90 -9.24 -9.43
C THR A 142 -5.19 -8.11 -10.42
N VAL A 143 -4.90 -8.36 -11.71
CA VAL A 143 -5.20 -7.41 -12.80
C VAL A 143 -6.69 -7.05 -12.82
N SER A 144 -7.57 -8.03 -12.61
CA SER A 144 -9.03 -7.84 -12.58
C SER A 144 -9.51 -6.92 -11.45
N SER A 145 -8.85 -6.93 -10.28
CA SER A 145 -9.16 -6.00 -9.19
C SER A 145 -8.75 -4.56 -9.50
N ASN A 146 -7.83 -4.38 -10.44
CA ASN A 146 -7.33 -3.07 -10.88
C ASN A 146 -8.05 -2.54 -12.13
N ASP A 147 -8.81 -3.39 -12.82
CA ASP A 147 -9.42 -3.10 -14.12
C ASP A 147 -10.42 -1.95 -14.10
N ASN A 148 -10.89 -1.48 -12.92
CA ASN A 148 -11.82 -0.35 -12.77
C ASN A 148 -11.26 0.95 -12.15
N LYS A 149 -10.00 0.97 -11.71
CA LYS A 149 -9.41 2.16 -11.07
C LYS A 149 -8.99 3.22 -12.11
N ALA A 150 -9.21 4.51 -11.82
CA ALA A 150 -8.77 5.62 -12.68
C ALA A 150 -7.26 5.90 -12.56
N PHE A 151 -6.70 5.58 -11.41
CA PHE A 151 -5.28 5.68 -11.11
C PHE A 151 -4.73 4.28 -10.83
N LYS A 152 -3.58 3.98 -11.42
CA LYS A 152 -2.84 2.75 -11.15
C LYS A 152 -1.84 2.98 -10.03
N LYS A 153 -1.68 1.95 -9.20
CA LYS A 153 -0.52 1.83 -8.33
C LYS A 153 0.70 1.58 -9.20
N TYR A 154 1.47 2.64 -9.47
CA TYR A 154 2.70 2.50 -10.25
C TYR A 154 3.85 2.25 -9.29
N TYR A 155 4.27 0.99 -9.18
CA TYR A 155 5.43 0.63 -8.39
C TYR A 155 6.66 1.38 -8.94
N PRO A 156 7.52 1.98 -8.10
CA PRO A 156 8.74 2.64 -8.56
C PRO A 156 9.70 1.73 -9.34
N ASN A 157 9.41 0.43 -9.42
CA ASN A 157 10.24 -0.60 -9.99
C ASN A 157 9.65 -1.20 -11.28
N ASN A 158 10.08 -0.67 -12.41
CA ASN A 158 10.61 -1.49 -13.51
C ASN A 158 11.89 -2.26 -13.07
N LEU A 159 11.96 -2.72 -11.81
CA LEU A 159 13.06 -3.43 -11.18
C LEU A 159 12.47 -4.67 -10.51
N LYS A 160 12.45 -5.74 -11.31
CA LYS A 160 12.09 -7.12 -10.98
C LYS A 160 10.64 -7.33 -10.54
N ARG A 161 9.78 -7.49 -11.56
CA ARG A 161 8.75 -8.52 -11.51
C ARG A 161 9.43 -9.84 -11.15
N THR A 162 9.22 -10.36 -9.94
CA THR A 162 9.34 -11.79 -9.73
C THR A 162 8.26 -12.44 -10.60
N GLN A 163 8.73 -13.27 -11.54
CA GLN A 163 7.91 -14.12 -12.40
C GLN A 163 7.08 -15.08 -11.55
#